data_AF-A0A5B0K1G2-F1
#
_entry.id   AF-A0A5B0K1G2-F1
#
_cell.length_a   1.000
_cell.length_b   1.000
_cell.length_c   1.000
_cell.angle_alpha   90.00
_cell.angle_beta   90.00
_cell.angle_gamma   90.00
#
_symmetry.space_group_name_H-M   'P 1'
#
loop_
_entity.id
_entity.type
_entity.pdbx_description
1 polymer ?
#
loop_
_entity_poly.entity_id
_entity_poly.type
_entity_poly.pdbx_seq_one_letter_code
_entity_poly.pdbx_strand_id
1 'polypeptide(L)'
;MSAIVGTIKAIIGQVFAIAPDGSRRLLTEGDHILSGEQIDTGPAGAVTLSLADGKTLDLGRDTHWDSNGIASISTSEVDPTDIAAIQQAIADGQDPTQILEATAAGPQPATGQPGASGGGSHTHVILDLTGEILDPNAGYPTTGLDFPDDTREEELTLLDSDADADSDADSDSDSDSDSDSDSDSDSDSDSDSDSDSDS
;
A
#
# COMPACT_ATOMS: atom_id res chain seq x y z
N MET A 1 -12.99 -32.82 -2.53
CA MET A 1 -11.98 -33.05 -1.48
C MET A 1 -11.84 -31.75 -0.73
N SER A 2 -12.32 -31.66 0.52
CA SER A 2 -12.06 -30.47 1.34
C SER A 2 -10.62 -30.49 1.79
N ALA A 3 -9.81 -29.58 1.28
CA ALA A 3 -8.45 -29.36 1.78
C ALA A 3 -8.55 -28.64 3.13
N ILE A 4 -7.80 -29.10 4.14
CA ILE A 4 -7.66 -28.41 5.42
C ILE A 4 -6.69 -27.24 5.20
N VAL A 5 -7.12 -26.03 5.54
CA VAL A 5 -6.31 -24.81 5.41
C VAL A 5 -5.42 -24.63 6.64
N GLY A 6 -5.93 -25.00 7.82
CA GLY A 6 -5.17 -24.96 9.06
C GLY A 6 -5.91 -25.57 10.24
N THR A 7 -5.22 -25.65 11.37
CA THR A 7 -5.73 -26.18 12.65
C THR A 7 -5.61 -25.11 13.74
N ILE A 8 -6.65 -24.96 14.56
CA ILE A 8 -6.65 -24.02 15.68
C ILE A 8 -5.69 -24.52 16.77
N LYS A 9 -4.74 -23.67 17.16
CA LYS A 9 -3.77 -23.98 18.23
C LYS A 9 -4.15 -23.38 19.57
N ALA A 10 -4.67 -22.16 19.56
CA ALA A 10 -5.10 -21.46 20.76
C ALA A 10 -6.30 -20.58 20.44
N ILE A 11 -7.24 -20.46 21.37
CA ILE A 11 -8.42 -19.62 21.21
C ILE A 11 -8.73 -18.86 22.50
N ILE A 12 -9.09 -17.59 22.36
CA ILE A 12 -9.53 -16.74 23.46
C ILE A 12 -10.87 -16.15 23.06
N GLY A 13 -11.88 -16.23 23.93
CA GLY A 13 -13.21 -15.71 23.64
C GLY A 13 -14.01 -16.61 22.69
N GLN A 14 -14.90 -15.99 21.90
CA GLN A 14 -15.77 -16.68 20.93
C GLN A 14 -15.30 -16.39 19.51
N VAL A 15 -15.10 -17.45 18.73
CA VAL A 15 -14.64 -17.39 17.34
C VAL A 15 -15.46 -18.40 16.54
N PHE A 16 -15.89 -18.01 15.35
CA PHE A 16 -16.73 -18.82 14.49
C PHE A 16 -16.04 -19.10 13.15
N ALA A 17 -16.24 -20.29 12.61
CA ALA A 17 -16.01 -20.58 11.20
C ALA A 17 -17.33 -20.44 10.45
N ILE A 18 -17.34 -19.65 9.39
CA ILE A 18 -18.46 -19.45 8.48
C ILE A 18 -18.16 -20.26 7.22
N ALA A 19 -18.96 -21.29 6.98
CA ALA A 19 -18.86 -22.08 5.76
C ALA A 19 -19.42 -21.29 4.56
N PRO A 20 -19.08 -21.68 3.31
CA PRO A 20 -19.59 -21.01 2.11
C PRO A 20 -21.12 -21.13 1.92
N ASP A 21 -21.79 -21.97 2.72
CA ASP A 21 -23.25 -22.06 2.81
C ASP A 21 -23.86 -21.06 3.82
N GLY A 22 -23.02 -20.26 4.48
CA GLY A 22 -23.41 -19.28 5.50
C GLY A 22 -23.63 -19.87 6.89
N SER A 23 -23.41 -21.19 7.07
CA SER A 23 -23.53 -21.81 8.39
C SER A 23 -22.33 -21.44 9.27
N ARG A 24 -22.61 -21.08 10.54
CA ARG A 24 -21.59 -20.73 11.53
C ARG A 24 -21.35 -21.89 12.50
N ARG A 25 -20.08 -22.28 12.66
CA ARG A 25 -19.61 -23.27 13.63
C ARG A 25 -18.74 -22.58 14.68
N LEU A 26 -19.02 -22.79 15.96
CA LEU A 26 -18.12 -22.32 17.02
C LEU A 26 -16.80 -23.11 16.95
N LEU A 27 -15.68 -22.40 16.87
CA LEU A 27 -14.36 -23.00 16.85
C LEU A 27 -13.86 -23.24 18.26
N THR A 28 -13.16 -24.36 18.43
CA THR A 28 -12.43 -24.71 19.65
C THR A 28 -10.99 -25.07 19.32
N GLU A 29 -10.13 -25.10 20.33
CA GLU A 29 -8.75 -25.54 20.15
C GLU A 29 -8.70 -26.95 19.54
N GLY A 30 -7.84 -27.13 18.54
CA GLY A 30 -7.72 -28.36 17.75
C GLY A 30 -8.69 -28.49 16.58
N ASP A 31 -9.66 -27.58 16.41
CA ASP A 31 -10.61 -27.68 15.29
C ASP A 31 -9.93 -27.35 13.94
N HIS A 32 -10.44 -27.93 12.87
CA HIS A 32 -9.87 -27.78 11.53
C HIS A 32 -10.67 -26.77 10.71
N ILE A 33 -9.95 -25.91 10.00
CA ILE A 33 -10.53 -24.96 9.05
C ILE A 33 -10.45 -25.56 7.66
N LEU A 34 -11.60 -25.68 7.01
CA LEU A 34 -11.77 -26.24 5.68
C LEU A 34 -11.56 -25.15 4.62
N SER A 35 -11.16 -25.55 3.41
CA SER A 35 -11.00 -24.65 2.29
C SER A 35 -12.31 -23.95 1.95
N GLY A 36 -12.29 -22.61 1.93
CA GLY A 36 -13.46 -21.77 1.70
C GLY A 36 -14.27 -21.44 2.96
N GLU A 37 -13.91 -21.97 4.14
CA GLU A 37 -14.42 -21.43 5.41
C GLU A 37 -13.73 -20.10 5.72
N GLN A 38 -14.51 -19.17 6.25
CA GLN A 38 -14.05 -17.88 6.76
C GLN A 38 -14.05 -17.91 8.28
N ILE A 39 -13.16 -17.17 8.92
CA ILE A 39 -12.99 -17.12 10.37
C ILE A 39 -13.41 -15.75 10.84
N ASP A 40 -14.35 -15.73 11.76
CA ASP A 40 -14.90 -14.53 12.38
C ASP A 40 -14.54 -14.54 13.87
N THR A 41 -13.72 -13.57 14.27
CA THR A 41 -13.34 -13.38 15.68
C THR A 41 -14.23 -12.31 16.29
N GLY A 42 -14.92 -12.64 17.38
CA GLY A 42 -15.81 -11.69 18.05
C GLY A 42 -15.06 -10.54 18.76
N PRO A 43 -15.80 -9.64 19.43
CA PRO A 43 -15.24 -8.44 20.08
C PRO A 43 -14.32 -8.69 21.28
N ALA A 44 -14.27 -9.93 21.77
CA ALA A 44 -13.30 -10.41 22.75
C ALA A 44 -12.56 -11.66 22.26
N GLY A 45 -12.63 -11.92 20.96
CA GLY A 45 -12.06 -13.09 20.28
C GLY A 45 -10.60 -12.87 19.92
N ALA A 46 -9.77 -13.90 20.05
CA ALA A 46 -8.48 -14.00 19.37
C ALA A 46 -8.22 -15.48 19.08
N VAL A 47 -7.55 -15.77 17.97
CA VAL A 47 -7.26 -17.15 17.58
C VAL A 47 -5.91 -17.26 16.91
N THR A 48 -5.13 -18.24 17.35
CA THR A 48 -3.88 -18.62 16.71
C THR A 48 -4.07 -19.93 15.97
N LEU A 49 -3.73 -19.96 14.68
CA LEU A 49 -3.90 -21.11 13.80
C LEU A 49 -2.55 -21.55 13.26
N SER A 50 -2.36 -22.86 13.12
CA SER A 50 -1.26 -23.43 12.34
C SER A 50 -1.78 -23.71 10.93
N LEU A 51 -1.27 -23.00 9.94
CA LEU A 51 -1.61 -23.22 8.53
C LEU A 51 -0.97 -24.53 8.04
N ALA A 52 -1.52 -25.08 6.96
CA ALA A 52 -1.00 -26.27 6.29
C ALA A 52 0.43 -26.11 5.76
N ASP A 53 0.91 -24.87 5.57
CA ASP A 53 2.29 -24.54 5.19
C ASP A 53 3.28 -24.55 6.38
N GLY A 54 2.80 -24.88 7.59
CA GLY A 54 3.60 -24.92 8.81
C GLY A 54 3.80 -23.55 9.47
N LYS A 55 3.27 -22.46 8.91
CA LYS A 55 3.31 -21.14 9.54
C LYS A 55 2.18 -20.98 10.55
N THR A 56 2.39 -20.08 11.50
CA THR A 56 1.36 -19.68 12.45
C THR A 56 0.76 -18.34 12.04
N LEU A 57 -0.57 -18.27 11.99
CA LEU A 57 -1.32 -17.04 11.83
C LEU A 57 -1.96 -16.69 13.17
N ASP A 58 -1.95 -15.42 13.55
CA ASP A 58 -2.61 -14.93 14.74
C ASP A 58 -3.65 -13.87 14.33
N LEU A 59 -4.90 -14.10 14.72
CA LEU A 59 -6.03 -13.23 14.42
C LEU A 59 -6.49 -12.59 15.73
N GLY A 60 -6.60 -11.26 15.71
CA GLY A 60 -7.02 -10.47 16.87
C GLY A 60 -8.53 -10.45 17.04
N ARG A 61 -9.01 -9.38 17.69
CA ARG A 61 -10.44 -9.11 17.87
C ARG A 61 -11.03 -8.51 16.60
N ASP A 62 -12.32 -8.75 16.37
CA ASP A 62 -13.07 -8.13 15.28
C ASP A 62 -12.35 -8.27 13.92
N THR A 63 -11.74 -9.44 13.72
CA THR A 63 -10.98 -9.79 12.53
C THR A 63 -11.73 -10.86 11.76
N HIS A 64 -11.89 -10.62 10.47
CA HIS A 64 -12.39 -11.60 9.54
C HIS A 64 -11.25 -12.09 8.65
N TRP A 65 -11.11 -13.40 8.50
CA TRP A 65 -10.05 -14.00 7.69
C TRP A 65 -10.58 -15.11 6.81
N ASP A 66 -10.11 -15.17 5.57
CA ASP A 66 -10.35 -16.29 4.68
C ASP A 66 -9.07 -16.66 3.92
N SER A 67 -9.15 -17.68 3.07
CA SER A 67 -8.00 -18.17 2.29
C SER A 67 -7.34 -17.11 1.39
N ASN A 68 -8.00 -15.98 1.13
CA ASN A 68 -7.53 -14.90 0.28
C ASN A 68 -6.92 -13.73 1.08
N GLY A 69 -7.08 -13.68 2.40
CA GLY A 69 -6.42 -12.70 3.25
C GLY A 69 -7.19 -12.30 4.50
N ILE A 70 -6.65 -11.29 5.20
CA ILE A 70 -7.24 -10.69 6.39
C ILE A 70 -8.06 -9.48 5.94
N ALA A 71 -9.36 -9.48 6.22
CA ALA A 71 -10.24 -8.33 6.05
C ALA A 71 -10.57 -7.75 7.43
N SER A 72 -10.27 -6.47 7.65
CA SER A 72 -10.76 -5.76 8.82
C SER A 72 -12.21 -5.34 8.56
N ILE A 73 -13.13 -5.72 9.45
CA ILE A 73 -14.52 -5.26 9.39
C ILE A 73 -14.58 -3.75 9.66
N SER A 74 -14.47 -2.96 8.59
CA SER A 74 -15.01 -1.61 8.57
C SER A 74 -16.49 -1.72 8.20
N THR A 75 -17.37 -1.67 9.20
CA THR A 75 -18.82 -1.72 8.97
C THR A 75 -19.26 -0.52 8.16
N SER A 76 -19.43 -0.72 6.87
CA SER A 76 -20.35 -0.01 5.97
C SER A 76 -20.43 -0.87 4.72
N GLU A 77 -21.13 -2.00 4.83
CA GLU A 77 -21.53 -2.76 3.64
C GLU A 77 -22.52 -1.87 2.88
N VAL A 78 -22.01 -1.12 1.91
CA VAL A 78 -22.84 -0.44 0.94
C VAL A 78 -23.38 -1.53 0.03
N ASP A 79 -24.69 -1.75 0.05
CA ASP A 79 -25.32 -2.75 -0.80
C ASP A 79 -24.98 -2.47 -2.28
N PRO A 80 -24.52 -3.48 -3.06
CA PRO A 80 -24.12 -3.27 -4.44
C PRO A 80 -25.28 -2.78 -5.32
N THR A 81 -26.53 -3.07 -4.91
CA THR A 81 -27.74 -2.54 -5.54
C THR A 81 -27.89 -1.03 -5.32
N ASP A 82 -27.53 -0.53 -4.14
CA ASP A 82 -27.56 0.90 -3.84
C ASP A 82 -26.51 1.65 -4.65
N ILE A 83 -25.33 1.05 -4.84
CA ILE A 83 -24.28 1.60 -5.71
C ILE A 83 -24.80 1.75 -7.15
N ALA A 84 -25.48 0.73 -7.69
CA ALA A 84 -26.04 0.78 -9.03
C ALA A 84 -27.14 1.85 -9.16
N ALA A 85 -27.99 1.99 -8.14
CA ALA A 85 -29.03 3.02 -8.10
C ALA A 85 -28.44 4.43 -8.03
N ILE A 86 -27.40 4.65 -7.23
CA ILE A 86 -26.70 5.93 -7.12
C ILE A 86 -25.98 6.28 -8.43
N GLN A 87 -25.32 5.32 -9.08
CA GLN A 87 -24.66 5.55 -10.37
C GLN A 87 -25.67 5.94 -11.46
N GLN A 88 -26.84 5.31 -11.49
CA GLN A 88 -27.91 5.66 -12.40
C GLN A 88 -28.45 7.07 -12.12
N ALA A 89 -28.69 7.40 -10.85
CA ALA A 89 -29.15 8.73 -10.45
C ALA A 89 -28.16 9.84 -10.88
N ILE A 90 -26.85 9.62 -10.72
CA ILE A 90 -25.81 10.55 -11.18
C ILE A 90 -25.81 10.66 -12.71
N ALA A 91 -25.97 9.54 -13.43
CA ALA A 91 -26.04 9.55 -14.90
C ALA A 91 -27.27 10.29 -15.44
N ASP A 92 -28.39 10.23 -14.72
CA ASP A 92 -29.62 10.99 -15.00
C ASP A 92 -29.53 12.47 -14.53
N GLY A 93 -28.39 12.88 -13.96
CA GLY A 93 -28.12 14.25 -13.52
C GLY A 93 -28.74 14.63 -12.17
N GLN A 94 -29.15 13.65 -11.37
CA GLN A 94 -29.63 13.89 -10.01
C GLN A 94 -28.46 14.15 -9.05
N ASP A 95 -28.64 15.09 -8.14
CA ASP A 95 -27.64 15.43 -7.12
C ASP A 95 -27.73 14.45 -5.94
N PRO A 96 -26.67 13.65 -5.67
CA PRO A 96 -26.63 12.69 -4.55
C PRO A 96 -26.85 13.34 -3.18
N THR A 97 -26.57 14.64 -3.03
CA THR A 97 -26.79 15.38 -1.78
C THR A 97 -28.26 15.63 -1.47
N GLN A 98 -29.14 15.54 -2.47
CA GLN A 98 -30.58 15.77 -2.35
C GLN A 98 -31.39 14.48 -2.22
N ILE A 99 -30.86 13.36 -2.73
CA ILE A 99 -31.56 12.07 -2.79
C ILE A 99 -31.18 11.12 -1.65
N LEU A 100 -30.01 11.28 -1.03
CA LEU A 100 -29.55 10.44 0.08
C LEU A 100 -29.93 11.06 1.43
N GLU A 101 -30.02 10.22 2.47
CA GLU A 101 -30.20 10.69 3.84
C GLU A 101 -29.06 11.63 4.25
N ALA A 102 -29.40 12.63 5.08
CA ALA A 102 -28.41 13.59 5.55
C ALA A 102 -27.25 12.86 6.24
N THR A 103 -26.01 13.27 5.91
CA THR A 103 -24.82 12.72 6.57
C THR A 103 -24.94 12.86 8.10
N ALA A 104 -24.39 11.90 8.85
CA ALA A 104 -24.55 11.82 10.31
C ALA A 104 -24.11 13.08 11.10
N ALA A 105 -23.38 14.00 10.47
CA ALA A 105 -23.07 15.33 11.00
C ALA A 105 -24.31 16.27 11.09
N GLY A 106 -25.46 15.83 10.56
CA GLY A 106 -26.68 16.61 10.42
C GLY A 106 -26.54 17.68 9.32
N PRO A 107 -27.66 18.21 8.82
CA PRO A 107 -27.61 19.40 7.97
C PRO A 107 -27.01 20.54 8.80
N GLN A 108 -25.79 20.97 8.47
CA GLN A 108 -25.23 22.18 9.05
C GLN A 108 -26.20 23.33 8.75
N PRO A 109 -26.69 24.06 9.76
CA PRO A 109 -27.67 25.10 9.54
C PRO A 109 -27.10 26.13 8.58
N ALA A 110 -27.80 26.32 7.46
CA ALA A 110 -27.47 27.34 6.49
C ALA A 110 -27.87 28.71 7.04
N THR A 111 -27.04 29.26 7.92
CA THR A 111 -26.90 30.68 8.29
C THR A 111 -26.15 30.81 9.60
N GLY A 112 -24.87 31.21 9.53
CA GLY A 112 -24.23 32.14 10.49
C GLY A 112 -24.37 31.94 12.00
N GLN A 113 -24.79 30.79 12.52
CA GLN A 113 -24.83 30.55 13.96
C GLN A 113 -23.39 30.37 14.44
N PRO A 114 -22.87 31.20 15.35
CA PRO A 114 -21.55 31.02 15.91
C PRO A 114 -21.50 29.65 16.57
N GLY A 115 -20.64 28.76 16.06
CA GLY A 115 -20.41 27.45 16.63
C GLY A 115 -20.11 27.56 18.12
N ALA A 116 -20.61 26.59 18.89
CA ALA A 116 -20.31 26.42 20.29
C ALA A 116 -18.80 26.62 20.53
N SER A 117 -18.49 27.39 21.57
CA SER A 117 -17.14 27.77 21.99
C SER A 117 -16.27 26.53 22.25
N GLY A 118 -15.63 26.01 21.21
CA GLY A 118 -14.71 24.89 21.23
C GLY A 118 -13.66 25.13 20.14
N GLY A 119 -12.38 25.06 20.51
CA GLY A 119 -11.25 25.44 19.63
C GLY A 119 -11.30 24.71 18.28
N GLY A 120 -11.42 25.49 17.20
CA GLY A 120 -11.55 24.97 15.83
C GLY A 120 -12.47 25.79 14.92
N SER A 121 -12.97 26.94 15.37
CA SER A 121 -13.89 27.79 14.59
C SER A 121 -13.27 28.23 13.25
N HIS A 122 -13.72 27.61 12.16
CA HIS A 122 -13.49 28.08 10.80
C HIS A 122 -14.80 28.63 10.24
N THR A 123 -14.70 29.73 9.51
CA THR A 123 -15.83 30.38 8.84
C THR A 123 -16.28 29.50 7.67
N HIS A 124 -17.54 29.07 7.67
CA HIS A 124 -18.10 28.35 6.52
C HIS A 124 -18.80 29.33 5.61
N VAL A 125 -18.49 29.28 4.32
CA VAL A 125 -19.23 30.00 3.28
C VAL A 125 -20.17 29.01 2.62
N ILE A 126 -21.46 29.35 2.60
CA ILE A 126 -22.49 28.53 1.97
C ILE A 126 -22.80 29.21 0.64
N LEU A 127 -22.55 28.48 -0.44
CA LEU A 127 -22.78 28.96 -1.79
C LEU A 127 -24.01 28.24 -2.34
N ASP A 128 -24.96 29.00 -2.85
CA ASP A 128 -26.02 28.45 -3.68
C ASP A 128 -25.43 28.03 -5.02
N LEU A 129 -25.64 26.76 -5.42
CA LEU A 129 -25.22 26.29 -6.73
C LEU A 129 -26.10 26.93 -7.81
N THR A 130 -25.58 27.95 -8.48
CA THR A 130 -26.27 28.64 -9.59
C THR A 130 -26.16 27.91 -10.94
N GLY A 131 -25.41 26.80 -10.99
CA GLY A 131 -25.11 26.08 -12.23
C GLY A 131 -24.14 26.83 -13.16
N GLU A 132 -23.54 27.93 -12.68
CA GLU A 132 -22.54 28.68 -13.41
C GLU A 132 -21.22 27.92 -13.41
N ILE A 133 -20.70 27.61 -14.60
CA ILE A 133 -19.35 27.06 -14.77
C ILE A 133 -18.39 28.25 -14.66
N LEU A 134 -17.87 28.46 -13.46
CA LEU A 134 -16.82 29.44 -13.21
C LEU A 134 -15.45 28.75 -13.38
N ASP A 135 -14.54 29.39 -14.10
CA ASP A 135 -13.13 29.00 -14.12
C ASP A 135 -12.42 29.76 -12.98
N PRO A 136 -12.18 29.13 -11.81
CA PRO A 136 -11.63 29.84 -10.67
C PRO A 136 -10.17 30.21 -10.94
N ASN A 137 -9.89 31.49 -11.15
CA ASN A 137 -8.50 31.98 -11.20
C ASN A 137 -7.88 31.97 -9.79
N ALA A 138 -7.37 30.82 -9.38
CA ALA A 138 -6.66 30.65 -8.12
C ALA A 138 -5.21 31.12 -8.27
N GLY A 139 -4.89 32.30 -7.74
CA GLY A 139 -3.52 32.79 -7.66
C GLY A 139 -3.43 34.29 -7.40
N TYR A 140 -2.35 34.71 -6.73
CA TYR A 140 -1.86 36.09 -6.83
C TYR A 140 -0.90 36.16 -8.01
N PRO A 141 -0.83 37.27 -8.76
CA PRO A 141 0.17 37.42 -9.81
C PRO A 141 1.56 37.29 -9.20
N THR A 142 2.23 36.17 -9.46
CA THR A 142 3.64 35.97 -9.11
C THR A 142 4.49 36.61 -10.21
N THR A 143 4.42 37.93 -10.32
CA THR A 143 5.50 38.65 -11.00
C THR A 143 6.75 38.31 -10.22
N GLY A 144 7.67 37.56 -10.85
CA GLY A 144 8.94 37.18 -10.26
C GLY A 144 9.66 38.41 -9.72
N LEU A 145 10.47 38.23 -8.66
CA LEU A 145 11.31 39.30 -8.15
C LEU A 145 12.15 39.86 -9.31
N ASP A 146 12.11 41.18 -9.51
CA ASP A 146 12.98 41.85 -10.47
C ASP A 146 14.43 41.63 -10.01
N PHE A 147 15.22 40.92 -10.81
CA PHE A 147 16.66 40.76 -10.59
C PHE A 147 17.36 41.75 -11.52
N PRO A 148 17.65 42.98 -11.08
CA PRO A 148 18.23 44.03 -11.93
C PRO A 148 19.68 43.76 -12.36
N ASP A 149 20.24 42.58 -12.06
CA ASP A 149 21.62 42.19 -12.30
C ASP A 149 21.70 40.72 -12.76
N ASP A 150 21.08 40.43 -13.91
CA ASP A 150 21.11 39.11 -14.58
C ASP A 150 22.29 38.99 -15.57
N THR A 151 23.27 39.89 -15.47
CA THR A 151 24.54 39.78 -16.18
C THR A 151 25.55 39.10 -15.28
N ARG A 152 25.63 37.76 -15.35
CA ARG A 152 26.77 37.06 -14.77
C ARG A 152 28.01 37.47 -15.56
N GLU A 153 28.93 38.21 -14.93
CA GLU A 153 30.23 38.53 -15.50
C GLU A 153 30.97 37.21 -15.81
N GLU A 154 31.06 36.85 -17.09
CA GLU A 154 31.86 35.72 -17.56
C GLU A 154 33.34 36.09 -17.40
N GLU A 155 34.01 35.52 -16.39
CA GLU A 155 35.46 35.63 -16.25
C GLU A 155 36.13 34.88 -17.41
N LEU A 156 36.51 35.61 -18.46
CA LEU A 156 37.29 35.07 -19.57
C LEU A 156 38.70 34.74 -19.08
N THR A 157 38.92 33.49 -18.69
CA THR A 157 40.27 32.96 -18.47
C THR A 157 41.02 32.93 -19.81
N LEU A 158 41.94 33.87 -20.00
CA LEU A 158 42.89 33.89 -21.13
C LEU A 158 43.89 32.74 -20.97
N LEU A 159 43.64 31.60 -21.62
CA LEU A 159 44.68 30.59 -21.83
C LEU A 159 45.43 30.96 -23.10
N ASP A 160 46.66 31.45 -22.94
CA ASP A 160 47.60 31.72 -24.03
C ASP A 160 48.02 30.38 -24.67
N SER A 161 47.55 30.15 -25.89
CA SER A 161 47.73 28.88 -26.60
C SER A 161 48.57 29.07 -27.86
N ASP A 162 49.70 29.78 -27.77
CA ASP A 162 50.66 29.90 -28.87
C ASP A 162 52.10 30.08 -28.36
N ALA A 163 52.59 29.10 -27.59
CA ALA A 163 54.02 28.84 -27.48
C ALA A 163 54.31 27.44 -28.01
N ASP A 164 54.64 27.41 -29.29
CA ASP A 164 55.16 26.27 -30.04
C ASP A 164 56.28 25.51 -29.30
N ALA A 165 56.24 24.19 -29.53
CA ALA A 165 57.39 23.33 -29.81
C ALA A 165 58.55 23.25 -28.80
N ASP A 166 58.56 22.15 -28.04
CA ASP A 166 59.70 21.23 -27.88
C ASP A 166 59.08 19.84 -27.62
N SER A 167 59.02 18.94 -28.61
CA SER A 167 60.09 18.02 -28.99
C SER A 167 60.58 17.16 -27.82
N ASP A 168 60.63 15.86 -28.08
CA ASP A 168 61.32 14.80 -27.33
C ASP A 168 60.41 14.09 -26.29
N ALA A 169 59.68 13.04 -26.69
CA ALA A 169 60.25 11.71 -26.86
C ALA A 169 61.22 11.37 -25.72
N ASP A 170 60.71 10.68 -24.69
CA ASP A 170 61.30 9.44 -24.18
C ASP A 170 60.67 9.04 -22.84
N SER A 171 60.75 7.73 -22.60
CA SER A 171 60.71 7.05 -21.29
C SER A 171 59.35 6.49 -20.85
N ASP A 172 59.05 5.31 -21.41
CA ASP A 172 58.90 4.06 -20.66
C ASP A 172 58.10 4.09 -19.36
N SER A 173 56.97 3.38 -19.34
CA SER A 173 56.84 2.23 -18.42
C SER A 173 55.61 1.43 -18.79
N ASP A 174 55.84 0.19 -19.17
CA ASP A 174 54.85 -0.85 -19.45
C ASP A 174 53.76 -0.91 -18.37
N SER A 175 52.51 -1.07 -18.81
CA SER A 175 51.46 -1.71 -18.03
C SER A 175 50.55 -2.45 -18.99
N ASP A 176 51.11 -3.48 -19.62
CA ASP A 176 50.32 -4.59 -20.13
C ASP A 176 49.55 -5.17 -18.93
N SER A 177 48.23 -5.04 -18.96
CA SER A 177 47.34 -5.82 -18.10
C SER A 177 46.31 -6.51 -18.99
N ASP A 178 46.81 -7.21 -19.99
CA ASP A 178 46.13 -8.40 -20.51
C ASP A 178 46.36 -9.50 -19.48
N SER A 179 45.32 -9.83 -18.73
CA SER A 179 45.28 -11.06 -17.93
C SER A 179 43.94 -11.73 -18.16
N ASP A 180 43.86 -12.34 -19.34
CA ASP A 180 43.03 -13.52 -19.58
C ASP A 180 43.29 -14.50 -18.42
N SER A 181 42.29 -14.67 -17.58
CA SER A 181 42.27 -15.72 -16.57
C SER A 181 41.12 -16.66 -16.91
N ASP A 182 41.32 -17.43 -17.97
CA ASP A 182 40.69 -18.74 -18.11
C ASP A 182 41.08 -19.56 -16.87
N SER A 183 40.10 -19.88 -16.05
CA SER A 183 40.26 -20.87 -14.98
C SER A 183 39.11 -21.85 -15.11
N ASP A 184 39.25 -22.70 -16.11
CA ASP A 184 38.71 -24.05 -16.08
C ASP A 184 39.19 -24.71 -14.77
N SER A 185 38.24 -25.02 -13.90
CA SER A 185 38.47 -25.88 -12.76
C SER A 185 37.47 -27.01 -12.85
N ASP A 186 37.75 -27.92 -13.78
CA ASP A 186 37.35 -29.31 -13.68
C ASP A 186 37.90 -29.85 -12.36
N SER A 187 37.00 -30.23 -11.46
CA SER A 187 37.34 -30.98 -10.27
C SER A 187 36.43 -32.20 -10.23
N ASP A 188 36.77 -33.14 -11.13
CA ASP A 188 36.44 -34.54 -10.98
C ASP A 188 36.95 -35.01 -9.61
N SER A 189 36.03 -35.28 -8.70
CA SER A 189 36.32 -36.02 -7.47
C SER A 189 35.63 -37.37 -7.57
N ASP A 190 36.19 -38.22 -8.43
CA ASP A 190 36.09 -39.65 -8.28
C ASP A 190 36.88 -40.05 -7.03
N SER A 191 36.19 -40.61 -6.06
CA SER A 191 36.81 -41.38 -4.99
C SER A 191 35.91 -42.55 -4.68
N ASP A 192 36.09 -43.60 -5.48
CA ASP A 192 35.91 -44.97 -5.07
C ASP A 192 36.75 -45.23 -3.81
N SER A 193 36.14 -45.79 -2.76
CA SER A 193 36.76 -46.81 -1.92
C SER A 193 35.73 -47.42 -0.98
N ASP A 194 35.48 -48.70 -1.22
CA ASP A 194 34.85 -49.68 -0.35
C ASP A 194 35.46 -49.68 1.07
N SER A 195 34.64 -50.00 2.08
CA SER A 195 34.87 -51.18 2.95
C SER A 195 34.08 -51.13 4.27
N ASP A 196 33.32 -52.22 4.45
CA ASP A 196 33.17 -53.02 5.67
C ASP A 196 32.35 -52.51 6.87
N SER A 197 31.19 -53.16 7.03
CA SER A 197 30.81 -54.01 8.16
C SER A 197 31.46 -53.72 9.51
N ASP A 198 30.64 -53.43 10.53
CA ASP A 198 30.67 -54.27 11.73
C ASP A 198 29.35 -54.25 12.52
N SER A 199 29.25 -55.28 13.36
CA SER A 199 28.09 -56.02 13.84
C SER A 199 27.23 -55.38 14.94
#